data_AF-A0A2J6N0D9-F1
#
_entry.id   AF-A0A2J6N0D9-F1
#
_cell.length_a   1.000
_cell.length_b   1.000
_cell.length_c   1.000
_cell.angle_alpha   90.00
_cell.angle_beta   90.00
_cell.angle_gamma   90.00
#
_symmetry.space_group_name_H-M   'P 1'
#
loop_
_entity.id
_entity.type
_entity.pdbx_description
1 polymer ?
#
loop_
_entity_poly.entity_id
_entity_poly.type
_entity_poly.pdbx_seq_one_letter_code
_entity_poly.pdbx_strand_id
1 'polypeptide(L)'
;MREDGLAKCPRCGAEVAHPVKTWPIPSRKPLEKGESKLAVGIFECPNCKARFRAALEVETKFEETVSIKNMVERIKGIREELMQSLKNLREKIKTLETERANLMVEIEKLRKAAESKASALESEVNMLREEVKSLRELLGYTEEKEK
;
A
#
# COMPACT_ATOMS: atom_id res chain seq x y z
N MET A 1 4.83 28.18 28.19
CA MET A 1 6.10 28.44 28.89
C MET A 1 6.02 27.65 30.18
N ARG A 2 6.91 26.66 30.39
CA ARG A 2 6.81 25.76 31.56
C ARG A 2 7.53 26.42 32.72
N GLU A 3 6.81 26.70 33.80
CA GLU A 3 7.40 27.04 35.09
C GLU A 3 7.83 25.74 35.77
N ASP A 4 9.00 25.23 35.38
CA ASP A 4 9.69 24.22 36.18
C ASP A 4 9.97 24.85 37.56
N GLY A 5 9.38 24.29 38.61
CA GLY A 5 9.38 24.89 39.95
C GLY A 5 10.78 25.27 40.42
N LEU A 6 11.01 26.56 40.65
CA LEU A 6 12.30 27.07 41.11
C LEU A 6 12.62 26.52 42.50
N ALA A 7 13.72 25.76 42.60
CA ALA A 7 14.16 25.19 43.86
C ALA A 7 15.05 26.18 44.61
N LYS A 8 14.70 26.48 45.87
CA LYS A 8 15.46 27.41 46.70
C LYS A 8 16.67 26.73 47.34
N CYS A 9 17.84 27.33 47.19
CA CYS A 9 19.06 26.83 47.81
C CYS A 9 19.00 26.97 49.34
N PRO A 10 19.18 25.89 50.11
CA PRO A 10 19.08 25.92 51.57
C PRO A 10 20.22 26.68 52.26
N ARG A 11 21.31 26.98 51.54
CA ARG A 11 22.50 27.66 52.09
C ARG A 11 22.49 29.17 51.90
N CYS A 12 21.97 29.66 50.77
CA CYS A 12 22.03 31.10 50.44
C CYS A 12 20.71 31.68 49.91
N GLY A 13 19.64 30.87 49.82
CA GLY A 13 18.33 31.32 49.37
C GLY A 13 18.18 31.52 47.86
N ALA A 14 19.27 31.42 47.07
CA ALA A 14 19.21 31.58 45.62
C ALA A 14 18.27 30.56 44.96
N GLU A 15 17.50 31.01 43.99
CA GLU A 15 16.57 30.18 43.21
C GLU A 15 17.31 29.50 42.05
N VAL A 16 17.12 28.19 41.91
CA VAL A 16 17.76 27.37 40.88
C VAL A 16 16.68 26.70 40.04
N ALA A 17 16.66 27.02 38.75
CA ALA A 17 15.63 26.56 37.83
C ALA A 17 15.81 25.09 37.40
N HIS A 18 17.04 24.67 37.09
CA HIS A 18 17.29 23.37 36.47
C HIS A 18 18.12 22.45 37.38
N PRO A 19 17.68 21.19 37.60
CA PRO A 19 18.47 20.19 38.28
C PRO A 19 19.64 19.70 37.41
N VAL A 20 20.75 19.33 38.04
CA VAL A 20 21.91 18.66 37.42
C VAL A 20 21.60 17.19 37.10
N LYS A 21 20.77 16.55 37.93
CA LYS A 21 20.36 15.15 37.72
C LYS A 21 18.97 14.94 38.30
N THR A 22 18.13 14.20 37.59
CA THR A 22 16.78 13.87 38.03
C THR A 22 16.56 12.37 37.95
N TRP A 23 15.82 11.80 38.90
CA TRP A 23 15.35 10.42 38.84
C TRP A 23 13.94 10.30 39.42
N PRO A 24 13.11 9.38 38.90
CA PRO A 24 11.76 9.16 39.43
C PRO A 24 11.81 8.48 40.80
N ILE A 25 10.87 8.83 41.69
CA ILE A 25 10.69 8.11 42.95
C ILE A 25 9.87 6.84 42.68
N PRO A 26 10.33 5.65 43.10
CA PRO A 26 9.53 4.44 43.02
C PRO A 26 8.29 4.54 43.91
N SER A 27 7.10 4.66 43.32
CA SER A 27 5.83 4.63 44.04
C SER A 27 5.45 3.19 44.39
N ARG A 28 5.04 2.93 45.65
CA ARG A 28 4.54 1.61 46.11
C ARG A 28 3.10 1.33 45.69
N LYS A 29 2.36 2.32 45.18
CA LYS A 29 0.96 2.18 44.75
C LYS A 29 0.87 2.19 43.22
N PRO A 30 -0.08 1.43 42.62
CA PRO A 30 -0.42 1.56 41.21
C PRO A 30 -0.84 3.01 40.95
N LEU A 31 -0.22 3.64 39.97
CA LEU A 31 -0.48 5.04 39.60
C LEU A 31 -1.92 5.13 39.07
N GLU A 32 -2.82 5.79 39.80
CA GLU A 32 -4.16 6.08 39.30
C GLU A 32 -4.11 7.19 38.25
N LYS A 33 -5.13 7.19 37.39
CA LYS A 33 -5.21 7.97 36.16
C LYS A 33 -5.24 9.48 36.48
N GLY A 34 -4.09 10.15 36.38
CA GLY A 34 -3.95 11.59 36.60
C GLY A 34 -2.93 12.01 37.66
N GLU A 35 -2.24 11.08 38.32
CA GLU A 35 -1.19 11.41 39.29
C GLU A 35 0.14 11.79 38.58
N SER A 36 0.68 12.96 38.91
CA SER A 36 2.03 13.38 38.50
C SER A 36 3.08 12.49 39.16
N LYS A 37 4.03 11.96 38.38
CA LYS A 37 5.12 11.16 38.95
C LYS A 37 6.08 12.12 39.64
N LEU A 38 6.17 12.04 40.97
CA LEU A 38 7.21 12.76 41.70
C LEU A 38 8.60 12.23 41.31
N ALA A 39 9.45 13.13 40.86
CA ALA A 39 10.87 12.90 40.68
C ALA A 39 11.67 13.70 41.72
N VAL A 40 12.89 13.26 42.02
CA VAL A 40 13.84 14.05 42.80
C VAL A 40 14.92 14.57 41.87
N GLY A 41 15.16 15.88 41.90
CA GLY A 41 16.27 16.54 41.26
C GLY A 41 17.39 16.84 42.26
N ILE A 42 18.66 16.65 41.87
CA ILE A 42 19.82 17.26 42.52
C ILE A 42 20.11 18.58 41.81
N PHE A 43 20.17 19.66 42.57
CA PHE A 43 20.48 21.01 42.11
C PHE A 43 21.85 21.41 42.62
N GLU A 44 22.54 22.25 41.85
CA GLU A 44 23.79 22.88 42.23
C GLU A 44 23.61 24.40 42.21
N CYS A 45 23.81 25.04 43.36
CA CYS A 45 23.60 26.48 43.47
C CYS A 45 24.72 27.27 42.77
N PRO A 46 24.42 28.19 41.85
CA PRO A 46 25.46 28.99 41.19
C PRO A 46 26.17 29.95 42.15
N ASN A 47 25.50 30.40 43.22
CA ASN A 47 26.04 31.41 44.13
C ASN A 47 27.00 30.80 45.18
N CYS A 48 26.66 29.64 45.75
CA CYS A 48 27.43 29.03 46.84
C CYS A 48 27.96 27.62 46.56
N LYS A 49 27.76 27.10 45.34
CA LYS A 49 28.15 25.75 44.87
C LYS A 49 27.63 24.59 45.72
N ALA A 50 26.68 24.84 46.62
CA ALA A 50 26.07 23.80 47.42
C ALA A 50 25.18 22.91 46.55
N ARG A 51 25.29 21.59 46.74
CA ARG A 51 24.44 20.59 46.10
C ARG A 51 23.29 20.23 47.03
N PHE A 52 22.06 20.29 46.53
CA PHE A 52 20.87 20.01 47.33
C PHE A 52 19.84 19.23 46.51
N ARG A 53 18.87 18.61 47.18
CA ARG A 53 17.81 17.80 46.55
C ARG A 53 16.47 18.53 46.68
N ALA A 54 15.68 18.53 45.62
CA ALA A 54 14.29 19.01 45.65
C ALA A 54 13.38 18.08 44.83
N ALA A 55 12.11 18.01 45.21
CA ALA A 55 11.11 17.27 44.46
C ALA A 55 10.68 18.07 43.22
N LEU A 56 10.41 17.35 42.14
CA LEU A 56 9.92 17.85 40.87
C LEU A 56 8.68 17.05 40.48
N GLU A 57 7.63 17.75 40.08
CA GLU A 57 6.46 17.11 39.51
C GLU A 57 6.72 16.86 38.03
N VAL A 58 6.82 15.59 37.63
CA VAL A 58 6.95 15.21 36.22
C VAL A 58 5.57 14.81 35.72
N GLU A 59 4.93 15.72 34.99
CA GLU A 59 3.73 15.39 34.22
C GLU A 59 4.12 14.43 33.11
N THR A 60 3.60 13.20 33.17
CA THR A 60 3.71 12.27 32.05
C THR A 60 2.77 12.75 30.93
N LYS A 61 3.34 13.30 29.86
CA LYS A 61 2.64 13.76 28.66
C LYS A 61 1.67 12.70 28.12
N PHE A 62 0.38 12.90 28.35
CA PHE A 62 -0.70 12.05 27.81
C PHE A 62 -0.88 12.25 26.29
N GLU A 63 -0.44 13.38 25.74
CA GLU A 63 -0.54 13.76 24.33
C GLU A 63 0.11 12.75 23.35
N GLU A 64 1.26 12.19 23.70
CA GLU A 64 1.97 11.24 22.82
C GLU A 64 1.18 9.93 22.64
N THR A 65 0.43 9.50 23.67
CA THR A 65 -0.37 8.27 23.61
C THR A 65 -1.64 8.40 22.76
N VAL A 66 -2.27 9.58 22.78
CA VAL A 66 -3.43 9.89 21.94
C VAL A 66 -3.02 9.98 20.45
N SER A 67 -1.84 10.53 20.18
CA SER A 67 -1.27 10.62 18.82
C SER A 67 -1.03 9.23 18.20
N ILE A 68 -0.43 8.30 18.94
CA ILE A 68 -0.15 6.94 18.44
C ILE A 68 -1.45 6.17 18.17
N LYS A 69 -2.45 6.28 19.05
CA LYS A 69 -3.74 5.60 18.86
C LYS A 69 -4.42 6.01 17.54
N ASN A 70 -4.44 7.30 17.24
CA ASN A 70 -5.01 7.82 15.99
C ASN A 70 -4.24 7.32 14.76
N MET A 71 -2.91 7.26 14.83
CA MET A 71 -2.09 6.70 13.74
C MET A 71 -2.40 5.21 13.51
N VAL A 72 -2.58 4.43 14.57
CA VAL A 72 -2.94 3.00 14.48
C VAL A 72 -4.30 2.80 13.83
N GLU A 73 -5.30 3.59 14.19
CA GLU A 73 -6.64 3.53 13.58
C GLU A 73 -6.59 3.87 12.07
N ARG A 74 -5.81 4.88 11.67
CA ARG A 74 -5.58 5.21 10.25
C ARG A 74 -4.91 4.08 9.49
N ILE A 75 -3.88 3.46 10.06
CA ILE A 75 -3.18 2.31 9.44
C ILE A 75 -4.16 1.14 9.25
N LYS A 76 -5.04 0.89 10.23
CA LYS A 76 -6.06 -0.15 10.13
C LYS A 76 -7.03 0.10 8.99
N GLY A 77 -7.54 1.32 8.84
CA GLY A 77 -8.41 1.71 7.72
C GLY A 77 -7.76 1.51 6.36
N ILE A 78 -6.51 2.00 6.19
CA ILE A 78 -5.74 1.81 4.95
C ILE A 78 -5.58 0.32 4.62
N ARG A 79 -5.30 -0.52 5.63
CA ARG A 79 -5.17 -1.96 5.46
C ARG A 79 -6.47 -2.60 4.98
N GLU A 80 -7.61 -2.20 5.56
CA GLU A 80 -8.94 -2.72 5.18
C GLU A 80 -9.31 -2.33 3.75
N GLU A 81 -9.12 -1.06 3.37
CA GLU A 81 -9.34 -0.57 2.00
C GLU A 81 -8.47 -1.32 0.99
N LEU A 82 -7.18 -1.49 1.28
CA LEU A 82 -6.26 -2.20 0.40
C LEU A 82 -6.66 -3.67 0.23
N MET A 83 -7.09 -4.34 1.30
CA MET A 83 -7.59 -5.72 1.21
C MET A 83 -8.83 -5.82 0.32
N GLN A 84 -9.74 -4.85 0.39
CA GLN A 84 -10.92 -4.81 -0.47
C GLN A 84 -10.54 -4.56 -1.94
N SER A 85 -9.64 -3.62 -2.21
CA SER A 85 -9.13 -3.37 -3.57
C SER A 85 -8.44 -4.60 -4.15
N LEU A 86 -7.62 -5.30 -3.36
CA LEU A 86 -6.97 -6.55 -3.79
C LEU A 86 -7.97 -7.65 -4.11
N LYS A 87 -9.03 -7.79 -3.30
CA LYS A 87 -10.11 -8.75 -3.57
C LYS A 87 -10.81 -8.43 -4.90
N ASN A 88 -11.20 -7.17 -5.09
CA ASN A 88 -11.87 -6.73 -6.31
C ASN A 88 -10.99 -6.94 -7.56
N LEU A 89 -9.68 -6.66 -7.47
CA LEU A 89 -8.74 -6.87 -8.58
C LEU A 89 -8.57 -8.35 -8.90
N ARG A 90 -8.47 -9.23 -7.89
CA ARG A 90 -8.41 -10.69 -8.11
C ARG A 90 -9.65 -11.22 -8.79
N GLU A 91 -10.83 -10.75 -8.40
CA GLU A 91 -12.09 -11.14 -9.03
C GLU A 91 -12.13 -10.68 -10.50
N LYS A 92 -11.74 -9.43 -10.79
CA LYS A 92 -11.64 -8.93 -12.18
C LYS A 92 -10.65 -9.72 -13.02
N ILE A 93 -9.48 -10.07 -12.47
CA ILE A 93 -8.49 -10.90 -13.17
C ILE A 93 -9.10 -12.25 -13.53
N LYS A 94 -9.78 -12.90 -12.58
CA LYS A 94 -10.44 -14.19 -12.82
C LYS A 94 -11.50 -14.09 -13.94
N THR A 95 -12.31 -13.03 -13.94
CA THR A 95 -13.29 -12.81 -15.01
C THR A 95 -12.61 -12.62 -16.36
N LEU A 96 -11.58 -11.76 -16.45
CA LEU A 96 -10.85 -11.52 -17.69
C LEU A 96 -10.14 -12.78 -18.20
N GLU A 97 -9.62 -13.63 -17.33
CA GLU A 97 -9.03 -14.92 -17.71
C GLU A 97 -10.06 -15.85 -18.35
N THR A 98 -11.28 -15.90 -17.81
CA THR A 98 -12.37 -16.69 -18.40
C THR A 98 -12.85 -16.13 -19.75
N GLU A 99 -13.01 -14.81 -19.85
CA GLU A 99 -13.38 -14.14 -21.09
C GLU A 99 -12.33 -14.38 -22.19
N ARG A 100 -11.04 -14.24 -21.85
CA ARG A 100 -9.94 -14.55 -22.77
C ARG A 100 -10.00 -15.99 -23.27
N ALA A 101 -10.23 -16.96 -22.39
CA ALA A 101 -10.32 -18.37 -22.78
C ALA A 101 -11.50 -18.61 -23.75
N ASN A 102 -12.66 -18.00 -23.48
CA ASN A 102 -13.83 -18.10 -24.34
C ASN A 102 -13.60 -17.48 -25.72
N LEU A 103 -13.01 -16.28 -25.77
CA LEU A 103 -12.69 -15.59 -27.02
C LEU A 103 -11.68 -16.38 -27.87
N MET A 104 -10.67 -17.00 -27.24
CA MET A 104 -9.72 -17.87 -27.94
C MET A 104 -10.43 -19.06 -28.63
N VAL A 105 -11.42 -19.66 -27.96
CA VAL A 105 -12.22 -20.76 -28.53
C VAL A 105 -13.08 -20.26 -29.70
N GLU A 106 -13.66 -19.06 -29.59
CA GLU A 106 -14.47 -18.47 -30.66
C GLU A 106 -13.63 -18.15 -31.91
N ILE A 107 -12.45 -17.55 -31.73
CA ILE A 107 -11.50 -17.28 -32.81
C ILE A 107 -11.12 -18.57 -33.53
N GLU A 108 -10.80 -19.63 -32.79
CA GLU A 108 -10.43 -20.93 -33.36
C GLU A 108 -11.58 -21.54 -34.19
N LYS A 109 -12.83 -21.43 -33.70
CA LYS A 109 -14.02 -21.89 -34.44
C LYS A 109 -14.22 -21.12 -35.73
N LEU A 110 -14.14 -19.78 -35.67
CA LEU A 110 -14.30 -18.92 -36.85
C LEU A 110 -13.20 -19.17 -37.86
N ARG A 111 -11.96 -19.34 -37.40
CA ARG A 111 -10.81 -19.69 -38.25
C ARG A 111 -11.05 -21.01 -38.98
N LYS A 112 -11.43 -22.08 -38.29
CA LYS A 112 -11.71 -23.38 -38.91
C LYS A 112 -12.84 -23.31 -39.92
N ALA A 113 -13.90 -22.54 -39.63
CA ALA A 113 -15.00 -22.33 -40.56
C ALA A 113 -14.59 -21.52 -41.81
N ALA A 114 -13.68 -20.57 -41.66
CA ALA A 114 -13.13 -19.82 -42.79
C ALA A 114 -12.18 -20.68 -43.64
N GLU A 115 -11.29 -21.45 -43.00
CA GLU A 115 -10.38 -22.38 -43.68
C GLU A 115 -11.15 -23.45 -44.46
N SER A 116 -12.21 -24.05 -43.89
CA SER A 116 -13.02 -25.04 -44.60
C SER A 116 -13.73 -24.44 -45.82
N LYS A 117 -14.31 -23.25 -45.68
CA LYS A 117 -14.94 -22.54 -46.81
C LYS A 117 -13.93 -22.17 -47.90
N ALA A 118 -12.74 -21.71 -47.52
CA ALA A 118 -11.68 -21.40 -48.47
C ALA A 118 -11.26 -22.66 -49.25
N SER A 119 -11.06 -23.78 -48.56
CA SER A 119 -10.70 -25.04 -49.21
C SER A 119 -11.78 -25.57 -50.17
N ALA A 120 -13.07 -25.43 -49.81
CA ALA A 120 -14.17 -25.81 -50.67
C ALA A 120 -14.22 -24.95 -51.94
N LEU A 121 -14.14 -23.62 -51.79
CA LEU A 121 -14.12 -22.69 -52.93
C LEU A 121 -12.89 -22.90 -53.83
N GLU A 122 -11.72 -23.17 -53.25
CA GLU A 122 -10.52 -23.45 -54.02
C GLU A 122 -10.66 -24.74 -54.85
N SER A 123 -11.31 -25.76 -54.28
CA SER A 123 -11.62 -26.99 -55.03
C SER A 123 -12.63 -26.75 -56.16
N GLU A 124 -13.69 -25.98 -55.93
CA GLU A 124 -14.66 -25.61 -56.96
C GLU A 124 -14.02 -24.80 -58.09
N VAL A 125 -13.20 -23.80 -57.76
CA VAL A 125 -12.47 -22.99 -58.75
C VAL A 125 -11.53 -23.87 -59.58
N ASN A 126 -10.83 -24.83 -58.97
CA ASN A 126 -9.98 -25.75 -59.71
C ASN A 126 -10.79 -26.65 -60.65
N MET A 127 -11.92 -27.20 -60.22
CA MET A 127 -12.80 -27.98 -61.11
C MET A 127 -13.31 -27.14 -62.29
N LEU A 128 -13.79 -25.93 -62.02
CA LEU A 128 -14.26 -25.02 -63.07
C LEU A 128 -13.16 -24.64 -64.06
N ARG A 129 -11.92 -24.44 -63.59
CA ARG A 129 -10.77 -24.18 -64.45
C ARG A 129 -10.49 -25.35 -65.39
N GLU A 130 -10.55 -26.59 -64.90
CA GLU A 130 -10.36 -27.79 -65.73
C GLU A 130 -11.52 -28.02 -66.71
N GLU A 131 -12.76 -27.74 -66.30
CA GLU A 131 -13.93 -27.79 -67.19
C GLU A 131 -13.82 -26.75 -68.32
N VAL A 132 -13.46 -25.50 -67.99
CA VAL A 132 -13.23 -24.45 -68.99
C VAL A 132 -12.14 -24.84 -69.97
N LYS A 133 -11.04 -25.42 -69.47
CA LYS A 133 -9.95 -25.92 -70.32
C LYS A 133 -10.44 -27.04 -71.26
N SER A 134 -11.18 -28.01 -70.73
CA SER A 134 -11.73 -29.13 -71.50
C SER A 134 -12.70 -28.65 -72.60
N LEU A 135 -13.59 -27.71 -72.28
CA LEU A 135 -14.52 -27.11 -73.24
C LEU A 135 -13.79 -26.31 -74.32
N ARG A 136 -12.74 -25.57 -73.95
CA ARG A 136 -11.90 -24.82 -74.87
C ARG A 136 -11.19 -25.73 -75.87
N GLU A 137 -10.64 -26.85 -75.40
CA GLU A 137 -10.02 -27.88 -76.24
C GLU A 137 -11.03 -28.50 -77.22
N LEU A 138 -12.23 -28.84 -76.74
CA LEU A 138 -13.30 -29.43 -77.57
C LEU A 138 -13.79 -28.47 -78.67
N LEU A 139 -13.84 -27.18 -78.39
CA LEU A 139 -14.25 -26.14 -79.34
C LEU A 139 -13.11 -25.68 -80.28
N GLY A 140 -11.89 -26.19 -80.10
CA GLY A 140 -10.75 -25.86 -80.96
C GLY A 140 -10.16 -24.45 -80.77
N TYR A 141 -10.46 -23.78 -79.65
CA TYR A 141 -9.89 -22.47 -79.33
C TYR A 141 -8.47 -22.64 -78.76
N THR A 142 -7.46 -22.71 -79.62
CA THR A 142 -6.05 -22.61 -79.20
C THR A 142 -5.79 -21.22 -78.61
N GLU A 143 -5.04 -21.16 -77.50
CA GLU A 143 -4.66 -19.90 -76.88
C GLU A 143 -3.93 -19.01 -77.90
N GLU A 144 -4.58 -17.96 -78.38
CA GLU A 144 -3.85 -16.78 -78.87
C GLU A 144 -3.13 -16.21 -77.65
N LYS A 145 -1.85 -16.56 -77.51
CA LYS A 145 -0.94 -15.88 -76.59
C LYS A 145 -0.88 -14.42 -77.00
N GLU A 146 -1.65 -13.57 -76.33
CA GLU A 146 -1.41 -12.13 -76.36
C GLU A 146 0.03 -11.88 -75.93
N LYS A 147 0.81 -11.28 -76.84
CA LYS A 147 2.20 -10.91 -76.67
C LYS A 147 2.35 -9.69 -75.77
#